data_AF-A0AAU9K2M6-F1
#
_entry.id   AF-A0AAU9K2M6-F1
#
_cell.length_a   1.000
_cell.length_b   1.000
_cell.length_c   1.000
_cell.angle_alpha   90.00
_cell.angle_beta   90.00
_cell.angle_gamma   90.00
#
_symmetry.space_group_name_H-M   'P 1'
#
loop_
_entity.id
_entity.type
_entity.pdbx_description
1 polymer ?
#
loop_
_entity_poly.entity_id
_entity_poly.type
_entity_poly.pdbx_seq_one_letter_code
_entity_poly.pdbx_strand_id
1 'polypeptide(L)'
;MDTDYESEGQETSSSFIYSHKETSPTLLPDTFFNQKKSISDIGLSYKAYLFLLKLSRSGSSVTSHSFDTIFPIVFKIFHLLLLSDIEIVLWEIYLDRFGWQASYARLKESLLFAAYAAKCVLNESTAEVLENLKSEPQWKLDGYINWLENFQNMINVDFYELNVKYNELSYAEVRVEVKEDDVDYNLAVDELIESTLETQKRRKSEL
;
A
#
# COMPACT_ATOMS: atom_id res chain seq x y z
N MET A 1 -23.48 71.20 -21.40
CA MET A 1 -24.03 69.84 -21.61
C MET A 1 -22.88 68.90 -21.30
N ASP A 2 -22.42 68.75 -20.07
CA ASP A 2 -23.12 68.56 -18.78
C ASP A 2 -24.17 67.46 -18.86
N THR A 3 -23.72 66.24 -18.58
CA THR A 3 -24.39 65.30 -17.68
C THR A 3 -23.33 64.39 -17.06
N ASP A 4 -23.03 64.67 -15.79
CA ASP A 4 -22.56 63.71 -14.81
C ASP A 4 -23.55 62.54 -14.68
N TYR A 5 -23.07 61.32 -14.44
CA TYR A 5 -23.73 60.40 -13.51
C TYR A 5 -22.71 59.40 -12.94
N GLU A 6 -22.64 59.42 -11.61
CA GLU A 6 -21.84 58.62 -10.71
C GLU A 6 -22.35 57.18 -10.54
N SER A 7 -21.50 56.35 -9.92
CA SER A 7 -21.81 55.15 -9.12
C SER A 7 -22.26 53.93 -9.93
N GLU A 8 -21.83 52.69 -9.68
CA GLU A 8 -21.68 52.07 -8.36
C GLU A 8 -20.87 50.78 -8.50
N GLY A 9 -19.96 50.53 -7.56
CA GLY A 9 -19.20 49.29 -7.51
C GLY A 9 -20.09 48.11 -7.11
N GLN A 10 -19.87 46.96 -7.75
CA GLN A 10 -20.26 45.67 -7.19
C GLN A 10 -19.09 44.69 -7.33
N GLU A 11 -18.34 44.55 -6.24
CA GLU A 11 -17.52 43.39 -5.97
C GLU A 11 -18.43 42.18 -5.76
N THR A 12 -18.59 41.35 -6.79
CA THR A 12 -19.18 40.01 -6.59
C THR A 12 -18.10 39.08 -6.06
N SER A 13 -17.99 39.05 -4.73
CA SER A 13 -17.36 37.96 -3.98
C SER A 13 -18.09 36.66 -4.31
N SER A 14 -17.55 35.87 -5.24
CA SER A 14 -17.97 34.49 -5.47
C SER A 14 -17.32 33.61 -4.40
N SER A 15 -18.01 33.43 -3.29
CA SER A 15 -17.69 32.38 -2.33
C SER A 15 -18.01 31.03 -2.97
N PHE A 16 -16.98 30.35 -3.47
CA PHE A 16 -17.06 28.93 -3.76
C PHE A 16 -17.23 28.18 -2.44
N ILE A 17 -18.48 27.92 -2.08
CA ILE A 17 -18.82 26.96 -1.03
C ILE A 17 -18.44 25.58 -1.58
N TYR A 18 -17.25 25.12 -1.22
CA TYR A 18 -16.90 23.71 -1.31
C TYR A 18 -17.83 22.96 -0.35
N SER A 19 -18.88 22.37 -0.90
CA SER A 19 -19.63 21.31 -0.25
C SER A 19 -18.66 20.14 -0.08
N HIS A 20 -18.04 20.06 1.10
CA HIS A 20 -17.48 18.81 1.59
C HIS A 20 -18.64 17.82 1.70
N LYS A 21 -18.82 17.00 0.66
CA LYS A 21 -19.49 15.72 0.84
C LYS A 21 -18.62 14.94 1.81
N GLU A 22 -19.11 14.85 3.04
CA GLU A 22 -18.64 13.90 4.05
C GLU A 22 -18.70 12.50 3.43
N THR A 23 -17.59 12.04 2.87
CA THR A 23 -17.39 10.61 2.62
C THR A 23 -17.24 9.99 3.99
N SER A 24 -18.27 9.26 4.41
CA SER A 24 -18.29 8.47 5.64
C SER A 24 -16.99 7.67 5.79
N PRO A 25 -16.49 7.48 7.03
CA PRO A 25 -15.27 6.73 7.28
C PRO A 25 -15.47 5.33 6.71
N THR A 26 -14.71 5.01 5.68
CA THR A 26 -14.67 3.66 5.14
C THR A 26 -13.95 2.82 6.18
N LEU A 27 -14.72 2.21 7.08
CA LEU A 27 -14.30 1.05 7.84
C LEU A 27 -13.55 0.14 6.88
N LEU A 28 -12.40 -0.39 7.34
CA LEU A 28 -11.64 -1.42 6.65
C LEU A 28 -12.60 -2.40 5.98
N PRO A 29 -12.36 -2.88 4.75
CA PRO A 29 -13.26 -3.84 4.13
C PRO A 29 -13.47 -5.04 5.07
N ASP A 30 -14.61 -5.05 5.76
CA ASP A 30 -15.00 -6.05 6.78
C ASP A 30 -14.93 -7.47 6.21
N THR A 31 -14.94 -7.59 4.89
CA THR A 31 -14.95 -8.85 4.16
C THR A 31 -13.63 -9.62 4.23
N PHE A 32 -12.48 -8.99 4.48
CA PHE A 32 -11.20 -9.71 4.58
C PHE A 32 -10.83 -10.15 6.00
N PHE A 33 -11.24 -9.38 7.02
CA PHE A 33 -10.94 -9.65 8.44
C PHE A 33 -12.12 -10.22 9.25
N ASN A 34 -13.27 -10.53 8.62
CA ASN A 34 -14.37 -11.26 9.26
C ASN A 34 -13.99 -12.66 9.78
N GLN A 35 -12.78 -13.13 9.49
CA GLN A 35 -12.14 -14.18 10.28
C GLN A 35 -11.20 -13.52 11.28
N LYS A 36 -11.51 -13.71 12.56
CA LYS A 36 -10.82 -13.28 13.78
C LYS A 36 -9.35 -13.79 13.90
N LYS A 37 -8.58 -13.71 12.83
CA LYS A 37 -7.15 -14.02 12.76
C LYS A 37 -6.40 -12.72 12.96
N SER A 38 -5.53 -12.72 13.96
CA SER A 38 -4.59 -11.63 14.16
C SER A 38 -3.68 -11.50 12.93
N ILE A 39 -3.16 -10.30 12.65
CA ILE A 39 -2.19 -10.06 11.56
C ILE A 39 -0.98 -11.02 11.72
N SER A 40 -0.60 -11.34 12.95
CA SER A 40 0.42 -12.33 13.29
C SER A 40 0.09 -13.75 12.84
N ASP A 41 -1.18 -14.16 12.82
CA ASP A 41 -1.60 -15.50 12.37
C ASP A 41 -1.44 -15.70 10.86
N ILE A 42 -1.24 -14.60 10.12
CA ILE A 42 -1.06 -14.58 8.67
C ILE A 42 0.43 -14.55 8.31
N GLY A 43 1.34 -14.44 9.29
CA GLY A 43 2.79 -14.37 9.06
C GLY A 43 3.25 -13.03 8.46
N LEU A 44 2.43 -11.99 8.61
CA LEU A 44 2.71 -10.64 8.10
C LEU A 44 3.21 -9.76 9.24
N SER A 45 4.33 -9.07 9.05
CA SER A 45 4.76 -8.05 10.00
C SER A 45 3.80 -6.85 9.93
N TYR A 46 3.55 -6.18 11.07
CA TYR A 46 2.73 -4.96 11.07
C TYR A 46 3.28 -3.89 10.11
N LYS A 47 4.60 -3.83 9.97
CA LYS A 47 5.28 -2.91 9.05
C LYS A 47 4.99 -3.24 7.59
N ALA A 48 5.14 -4.49 7.18
CA ALA A 48 4.78 -4.93 5.84
C ALA A 48 3.29 -4.66 5.55
N TYR A 49 2.40 -4.93 6.52
CA TYR A 49 0.98 -4.60 6.39
C TYR A 49 0.75 -3.10 6.09
N LEU A 50 1.38 -2.21 6.84
CA LEU A 50 1.29 -0.77 6.59
C LEU A 50 1.82 -0.38 5.21
N PHE A 51 2.89 -1.02 4.74
CA PHE A 51 3.43 -0.77 3.40
C PHE A 51 2.42 -1.19 2.32
N LEU A 52 1.82 -2.38 2.44
CA LEU A 52 0.82 -2.88 1.49
C LEU A 52 -0.44 -2.00 1.49
N LEU A 53 -0.87 -1.49 2.65
CA LEU A 53 -1.98 -0.53 2.75
C LEU A 53 -1.69 0.75 1.96
N LYS A 54 -0.50 1.33 2.16
CA LYS A 54 -0.10 2.56 1.47
C LYS A 54 0.04 2.37 -0.02
N LEU A 55 0.73 1.31 -0.45
CA LEU A 55 0.85 0.93 -1.86
C LEU A 55 -0.53 0.80 -2.51
N SER A 56 -1.46 0.12 -1.84
CA SER A 56 -2.81 -0.07 -2.39
C SER A 56 -3.62 1.23 -2.45
N ARG A 57 -3.43 2.13 -1.49
CA ARG A 57 -4.04 3.47 -1.51
C ARG A 57 -3.45 4.36 -2.61
N SER A 58 -2.12 4.31 -2.81
CA SER A 58 -1.43 4.97 -3.91
C SER A 58 -1.97 4.48 -5.26
N GLY A 59 -2.07 3.15 -5.43
CA GLY A 59 -2.70 2.58 -6.61
C GLY A 59 -4.15 3.01 -6.82
N SER A 60 -4.92 3.15 -5.75
CA SER A 60 -6.33 3.55 -5.84
C SER A 60 -6.51 5.03 -6.19
N SER A 61 -5.54 5.88 -5.86
CA SER A 61 -5.58 7.30 -6.23
C SER A 61 -5.12 7.54 -7.66
N VAL A 62 -4.22 6.70 -8.17
CA VAL A 62 -3.66 6.82 -9.53
C VAL A 62 -4.50 6.07 -10.57
N THR A 63 -5.16 4.98 -10.18
CA THR A 63 -5.96 4.15 -11.10
C THR A 63 -7.46 4.37 -10.91
N SER A 64 -8.28 3.86 -11.84
CA SER A 64 -9.74 3.84 -11.69
C SER A 64 -10.25 2.76 -10.73
N HIS A 65 -9.36 2.06 -10.02
CA HIS A 65 -9.72 0.90 -9.20
C HIS A 65 -9.81 1.26 -7.72
N SER A 66 -10.82 0.72 -7.06
CA SER A 66 -10.98 0.92 -5.62
C SER A 66 -9.91 0.18 -4.83
N PHE A 67 -9.66 0.68 -3.62
CA PHE A 67 -8.80 0.02 -2.63
C PHE A 67 -9.20 -1.45 -2.41
N ASP A 68 -10.50 -1.73 -2.31
CA ASP A 68 -11.03 -3.08 -2.11
C ASP A 68 -10.75 -4.03 -3.30
N THR A 69 -10.42 -3.48 -4.46
CA THR A 69 -9.99 -4.25 -5.63
C THR A 69 -8.48 -4.48 -5.63
N ILE A 70 -7.70 -3.44 -5.33
CA ILE A 70 -6.24 -3.46 -5.41
C ILE A 70 -5.63 -4.24 -4.24
N PHE A 71 -6.08 -3.95 -3.01
CA PHE A 71 -5.47 -4.50 -1.80
C PHE A 71 -5.47 -6.04 -1.77
N PRO A 72 -6.56 -6.76 -2.11
CA PRO A 72 -6.52 -8.22 -2.18
C PRO A 72 -5.52 -8.78 -3.22
N ILE A 73 -5.34 -8.09 -4.34
CA ILE A 73 -4.38 -8.50 -5.38
C ILE A 73 -2.96 -8.32 -4.86
N VAL A 74 -2.67 -7.15 -4.30
CA VAL A 74 -1.38 -6.81 -3.71
C VAL A 74 -1.02 -7.80 -2.60
N PHE A 75 -1.97 -8.06 -1.70
CA PHE A 75 -1.82 -8.99 -0.59
C PHE A 75 -1.55 -10.42 -1.06
N LYS A 76 -2.26 -10.89 -2.08
CA LYS A 76 -2.02 -12.20 -2.69
C LYS A 76 -0.60 -12.28 -3.26
N ILE A 77 -0.16 -11.27 -4.01
CA ILE A 77 1.17 -11.23 -4.61
C ILE A 77 2.27 -11.23 -3.54
N PHE A 78 2.09 -10.46 -2.47
CA PHE A 78 3.00 -10.44 -1.33
C PHE A 78 3.22 -11.86 -0.77
N HIS A 79 2.14 -12.63 -0.53
CA HIS A 79 2.24 -13.99 -0.02
C HIS A 79 2.83 -14.98 -1.03
N LEU A 80 2.47 -14.82 -2.31
CA LEU A 80 2.98 -15.67 -3.38
C LEU A 80 4.50 -15.56 -3.55
N LEU A 81 5.03 -14.33 -3.45
CA LEU A 81 6.45 -14.03 -3.66
C LEU A 81 7.27 -13.97 -2.37
N LEU A 82 6.60 -14.02 -1.21
CA LEU A 82 7.20 -13.87 0.12
C LEU A 82 8.09 -12.63 0.17
N LEU A 83 7.49 -11.46 -0.12
CA LEU A 83 8.25 -10.22 -0.21
C LEU A 83 8.74 -9.76 1.17
N SER A 84 9.99 -9.31 1.26
CA SER A 84 10.51 -8.60 2.42
C SER A 84 10.07 -7.12 2.41
N ASP A 85 10.20 -6.44 3.54
CA ASP A 85 9.87 -5.01 3.65
C ASP A 85 10.58 -4.17 2.58
N ILE A 86 11.86 -4.45 2.29
CA ILE A 86 12.65 -3.72 1.29
C ILE A 86 12.18 -4.05 -0.13
N GLU A 87 11.80 -5.30 -0.40
CA GLU A 87 11.23 -5.69 -1.69
C GLU A 87 9.88 -5.02 -1.94
N ILE A 88 9.05 -4.82 -0.92
CA ILE A 88 7.81 -4.04 -1.03
C ILE A 88 8.11 -2.58 -1.36
N VAL A 89 9.18 -2.00 -0.80
CA VAL A 89 9.58 -0.62 -1.12
C VAL A 89 10.02 -0.49 -2.58
N LEU A 90 10.87 -1.41 -3.06
CA LEU A 90 11.25 -1.45 -4.48
C LEU A 90 10.03 -1.62 -5.38
N TRP A 91 9.10 -2.47 -4.96
CA TRP A 91 7.86 -2.69 -5.68
C TRP A 91 7.07 -1.38 -5.80
N GLU A 92 6.89 -0.64 -4.71
CA GLU A 92 6.23 0.68 -4.75
C GLU A 92 6.93 1.64 -5.71
N ILE A 93 8.26 1.71 -5.72
CA ILE A 93 9.03 2.56 -6.64
C ILE A 93 8.75 2.19 -8.11
N TYR A 94 8.72 0.89 -8.43
CA TYR A 94 8.39 0.43 -9.78
C TYR A 94 6.95 0.75 -10.16
N LEU A 95 6.02 0.63 -9.23
CA LEU A 95 4.62 0.97 -9.47
C LEU A 95 4.44 2.47 -9.72
N ASP A 96 5.08 3.32 -8.91
CA ASP A 96 5.10 4.78 -9.07
C ASP A 96 5.66 5.21 -10.43
N ARG A 97 6.73 4.54 -10.89
CA ARG A 97 7.38 4.87 -12.17
C ARG A 97 6.56 4.45 -13.39
N PHE A 98 6.04 3.23 -13.39
CA PHE A 98 5.41 2.66 -14.58
C PHE A 98 4.32 1.62 -14.29
N GLY A 99 4.30 0.98 -13.12
CA GLY A 99 3.39 -0.15 -12.88
C GLY A 99 1.91 0.23 -12.78
N TRP A 100 1.57 1.45 -12.34
CA TRP A 100 0.18 1.92 -12.29
C TRP A 100 -0.40 2.34 -13.65
N GLN A 101 0.45 2.52 -14.67
CA GLN A 101 0.03 2.99 -15.99
C GLN A 101 -0.61 1.89 -16.85
N ALA A 102 -0.70 0.66 -16.33
CA ALA A 102 -1.27 -0.47 -17.03
C ALA A 102 -2.80 -0.35 -17.17
N SER A 103 -3.33 -0.83 -18.31
CA SER A 103 -4.77 -0.96 -18.48
C SER A 103 -5.36 -1.99 -17.50
N TYR A 104 -6.65 -1.84 -17.17
CA TYR A 104 -7.35 -2.70 -16.21
C TYR A 104 -7.12 -4.21 -16.43
N ALA A 105 -7.24 -4.65 -17.69
CA ALA A 105 -7.07 -6.05 -18.06
C ALA A 105 -5.67 -6.61 -17.73
N ARG A 106 -4.67 -5.72 -17.59
CA ARG A 106 -3.27 -6.06 -17.34
C ARG A 106 -2.78 -5.58 -15.97
N LEU A 107 -3.64 -5.03 -15.12
CA LEU A 107 -3.23 -4.53 -13.79
C LEU A 107 -2.63 -5.66 -12.95
N LYS A 108 -3.29 -6.82 -12.88
CA LYS A 108 -2.78 -7.98 -12.13
C LYS A 108 -1.43 -8.47 -12.64
N GLU A 109 -1.29 -8.57 -13.96
CA GLU A 109 -0.02 -8.96 -14.61
C GLU A 109 1.08 -7.93 -14.30
N SER A 110 0.77 -6.64 -14.39
CA SER A 110 1.75 -5.57 -14.16
C SER A 110 2.18 -5.46 -12.69
N LEU A 111 1.24 -5.61 -11.76
CA LEU A 111 1.51 -5.71 -10.32
C LEU A 111 2.43 -6.91 -10.03
N LEU A 112 2.12 -8.07 -10.61
CA LEU A 112 2.90 -9.30 -10.41
C LEU A 112 4.31 -9.19 -10.99
N PHE A 113 4.44 -8.64 -12.21
CA PHE A 113 5.73 -8.46 -12.87
C PHE A 113 6.62 -7.46 -12.13
N ALA A 114 6.06 -6.33 -11.68
CA ALA A 114 6.80 -5.37 -10.88
C ALA A 114 7.27 -5.97 -9.54
N ALA A 115 6.41 -6.75 -8.87
CA ALA A 115 6.76 -7.42 -7.62
C ALA A 115 7.86 -8.47 -7.82
N TYR A 116 7.77 -9.25 -8.90
CA TYR A 116 8.79 -10.24 -9.24
C TYR A 116 10.12 -9.58 -9.61
N ALA A 117 10.11 -8.46 -10.34
CA ALA A 117 11.30 -7.68 -10.62
C ALA A 117 11.97 -7.20 -9.32
N ALA A 118 11.18 -6.72 -8.34
CA ALA A 118 11.70 -6.34 -7.02
C ALA A 118 12.35 -7.52 -6.29
N LYS A 119 11.75 -8.72 -6.39
CA LYS A 119 12.34 -9.96 -5.86
C LYS A 119 13.68 -10.29 -6.53
N CYS A 120 13.75 -10.22 -7.85
CA CYS A 120 14.97 -10.57 -8.60
C CYS A 120 16.14 -9.61 -8.35
N VAL A 121 15.88 -8.34 -8.06
CA VAL A 121 16.93 -7.33 -7.88
C VAL A 121 17.76 -7.58 -6.60
N LEU A 122 17.13 -8.08 -5.54
CA LEU A 122 17.76 -8.23 -4.23
C LEU A 122 18.22 -9.65 -3.88
N ASN A 123 17.81 -10.65 -4.65
CA ASN A 123 18.11 -12.05 -4.37
C ASN A 123 19.04 -12.64 -5.43
N GLU A 124 20.04 -13.41 -4.98
CA GLU A 124 20.95 -14.15 -5.86
C GLU A 124 20.23 -15.28 -6.62
N SER A 125 19.16 -15.83 -6.04
CA SER A 125 18.35 -16.88 -6.66
C SER A 125 16.86 -16.65 -6.39
N THR A 126 16.04 -16.77 -7.44
CA THR A 126 14.57 -16.71 -7.38
C THR A 126 13.91 -17.99 -7.88
N ALA A 127 14.66 -19.10 -7.95
CA ALA A 127 14.19 -20.35 -8.55
C ALA A 127 12.93 -20.92 -7.87
N GLU A 128 12.90 -20.96 -6.54
CA GLU A 128 11.74 -21.46 -5.78
C GLU A 128 10.49 -20.61 -6.01
N VAL A 129 10.66 -19.29 -6.01
CA VAL A 129 9.57 -18.34 -6.29
C VAL A 129 9.06 -18.50 -7.72
N LEU A 130 9.95 -18.72 -8.68
CA LEU A 130 9.59 -18.95 -10.07
C LEU A 130 8.78 -20.24 -10.24
N GLU A 131 9.10 -21.31 -9.53
CA GLU A 131 8.30 -22.54 -9.55
C GLU A 131 6.88 -22.29 -9.02
N ASN A 132 6.74 -21.52 -7.93
CA ASN A 132 5.43 -21.15 -7.40
C ASN A 132 4.62 -20.34 -8.42
N LEU A 133 5.27 -19.41 -9.13
CA LEU A 133 4.64 -18.57 -10.14
C LEU A 133 4.10 -19.33 -11.35
N LYS A 134 4.72 -20.45 -11.75
CA LYS A 134 4.23 -21.26 -12.88
C LYS A 134 2.80 -21.77 -12.67
N SER A 135 2.35 -21.87 -11.43
CA SER A 135 0.98 -22.27 -11.09
C SER A 135 -0.05 -21.12 -11.21
N GLU A 136 0.41 -19.88 -11.37
CA GLU A 136 -0.46 -18.71 -11.40
C GLU A 136 -0.90 -18.35 -12.82
N PRO A 137 -2.22 -18.27 -13.11
CA PRO A 137 -2.72 -18.01 -14.47
C PRO A 137 -2.26 -16.69 -15.09
N GLN A 138 -1.89 -15.71 -14.25
CA GLN A 138 -1.42 -14.40 -14.71
C GLN A 138 0.07 -14.41 -15.06
N TRP A 139 0.83 -15.42 -14.62
CA TRP A 139 2.24 -15.51 -14.88
C TRP A 139 2.50 -16.06 -16.28
N LYS A 140 3.17 -15.26 -17.10
CA LYS A 140 3.66 -15.66 -18.43
C LYS A 140 5.09 -15.19 -18.55
N LEU A 141 6.03 -16.12 -18.62
CA LEU A 141 7.46 -15.78 -18.68
C LEU A 141 7.78 -14.86 -19.86
N ASP A 142 7.27 -15.16 -21.05
CA ASP A 142 7.46 -14.31 -22.23
C ASP A 142 6.84 -12.91 -22.05
N GLY A 143 5.71 -12.84 -21.34
CA GLY A 143 5.06 -11.59 -20.97
C GLY A 143 5.93 -10.76 -20.03
N TYR A 144 6.54 -11.41 -19.03
CA TYR A 144 7.47 -10.77 -18.11
C TYR A 144 8.73 -10.27 -18.82
N ILE A 145 9.33 -11.08 -19.71
CA ILE A 145 10.51 -10.69 -20.48
C ILE A 145 10.21 -9.46 -21.34
N ASN A 146 9.12 -9.48 -22.10
CA ASN A 146 8.72 -8.33 -22.92
C ASN A 146 8.41 -7.09 -22.04
N TRP A 147 7.74 -7.29 -20.91
CA TRP A 147 7.52 -6.21 -19.95
C TRP A 147 8.84 -5.63 -19.45
N LEU A 148 9.81 -6.49 -19.10
CA LEU A 148 11.12 -6.09 -18.61
C LEU A 148 11.90 -5.29 -19.66
N GLU A 149 11.89 -5.70 -20.92
CA GLU A 149 12.55 -4.98 -22.02
C GLU A 149 12.03 -3.53 -22.16
N ASN A 150 10.73 -3.32 -21.93
CA ASN A 150 10.12 -1.99 -22.02
C ASN A 150 10.50 -1.08 -20.84
N PHE A 151 10.78 -1.65 -19.67
CA PHE A 151 11.01 -0.89 -18.44
C PHE A 151 12.41 -1.05 -17.85
N GLN A 152 13.33 -1.78 -18.50
CA GLN A 152 14.66 -2.09 -17.97
C GLN A 152 15.44 -0.86 -17.50
N ASN A 153 15.32 0.25 -18.24
CA ASN A 153 16.01 1.50 -17.94
C ASN A 153 15.45 2.21 -16.69
N MET A 154 14.25 1.83 -16.25
CA MET A 154 13.54 2.39 -15.11
C MET A 154 13.60 1.47 -13.88
N ILE A 155 14.27 0.31 -13.96
CA ILE A 155 14.37 -0.65 -12.85
C ILE A 155 15.55 -0.33 -11.93
N ASN A 156 16.56 0.38 -12.41
CA ASN A 156 17.66 0.77 -11.55
C ASN A 156 17.18 1.79 -10.50
N VAL A 157 17.36 1.46 -9.23
CA VAL A 157 16.97 2.27 -8.07
C VAL A 157 18.21 2.44 -7.21
N ASP A 158 18.56 3.68 -6.92
CA ASP A 158 19.69 3.96 -6.06
C ASP A 158 19.31 3.83 -4.57
N PHE A 159 20.32 3.72 -3.70
CA PHE A 159 20.09 3.57 -2.27
C PHE A 159 19.44 4.79 -1.62
N TYR A 160 19.64 5.98 -2.18
CA TYR A 160 19.06 7.20 -1.63
C TYR A 160 17.55 7.22 -1.84
N GLU A 161 17.09 6.97 -3.07
CA GLU A 161 15.69 6.83 -3.44
C GLU A 161 15.01 5.71 -2.65
N LEU A 162 15.66 4.54 -2.55
CA LEU A 162 15.15 3.43 -1.75
C LEU A 162 14.94 3.82 -0.29
N ASN A 163 15.91 4.51 0.31
CA ASN A 163 15.82 4.96 1.70
C ASN A 163 14.75 6.05 1.88
N VAL A 164 14.62 6.99 0.94
CA VAL A 164 13.56 8.00 0.97
C VAL A 164 12.19 7.33 0.95
N LYS A 165 11.95 6.44 -0.02
CA LYS A 165 10.67 5.71 -0.12
C LYS A 165 10.41 4.82 1.09
N TYR A 166 11.44 4.17 1.63
CA TYR A 166 11.31 3.35 2.84
C TYR A 166 10.84 4.18 4.04
N ASN A 167 11.39 5.38 4.21
CA ASN A 167 10.96 6.28 5.27
C ASN A 167 9.54 6.78 5.03
N GLU A 168 9.19 7.20 3.81
CA GLU A 168 7.83 7.57 3.42
C GLU A 168 6.80 6.47 3.75
N LEU A 169 7.11 5.21 3.41
CA LEU A 169 6.25 4.08 3.72
C LEU A 169 6.24 3.74 5.23
N SER A 170 7.35 3.96 5.93
CA SER A 170 7.46 3.74 7.38
C SER A 170 6.74 4.79 8.23
N TYR A 171 6.51 5.99 7.71
CA TYR A 171 5.74 7.02 8.40
C TYR A 171 4.26 6.63 8.46
N ALA A 172 3.86 5.84 9.45
CA ALA A 172 2.44 5.76 9.78
C ALA A 172 1.99 7.20 10.05
N GLU A 173 1.18 7.79 9.16
CA GLU A 173 0.33 8.88 9.60
C GLU A 173 -0.47 8.25 10.72
N VAL A 174 -0.11 8.57 11.97
CA VAL A 174 -0.99 8.40 13.11
C VAL A 174 -2.09 9.41 12.86
N ARG A 175 -2.95 9.12 11.88
CA ARG A 175 -4.26 9.74 11.77
C ARG A 175 -4.99 9.20 12.97
N VAL A 176 -4.81 9.90 14.08
CA VAL A 176 -5.82 10.02 15.14
C VAL A 176 -7.03 10.70 14.49
N GLU A 177 -7.69 9.97 13.58
CA GLU A 177 -9.09 10.17 13.22
C GLU A 177 -9.97 9.25 14.09
N VAL A 178 -9.38 8.55 15.06
CA VAL A 178 -10.09 8.26 16.30
C VAL A 178 -10.14 9.59 17.01
N LYS A 179 -11.32 10.16 17.27
CA LYS A 179 -11.45 11.25 18.24
C LYS A 179 -10.59 10.88 19.45
N GLU A 180 -9.79 11.80 19.98
CA GLU A 180 -8.90 11.55 21.13
C GLU A 180 -9.61 10.91 22.36
N ASP A 181 -10.93 10.77 22.32
CA ASP A 181 -11.80 10.14 23.31
C ASP A 181 -11.97 8.61 23.20
N ASP A 182 -11.50 7.91 22.15
CA ASP A 182 -11.85 6.47 21.94
C ASP A 182 -10.68 5.50 21.77
N VAL A 183 -9.46 5.92 22.11
CA VAL A 183 -8.36 4.96 22.36
C VAL A 183 -8.35 4.66 23.84
N ASP A 184 -8.92 3.52 24.23
CA ASP A 184 -8.77 3.02 25.60
C ASP A 184 -7.31 2.59 25.80
N TYR A 185 -6.50 3.56 26.26
CA TYR A 185 -5.09 3.35 26.55
C TYR A 185 -4.89 2.22 27.55
N ASN A 186 -5.86 1.92 28.41
CA ASN A 186 -5.76 0.79 29.33
C ASN A 186 -5.81 -0.53 28.57
N LEU A 187 -6.69 -0.66 27.58
CA LEU A 187 -6.77 -1.85 26.73
C LEU A 187 -5.46 -2.06 25.94
N ALA A 188 -4.92 -1.00 25.34
CA ALA A 188 -3.66 -1.08 24.60
C ALA A 188 -2.47 -1.44 25.51
N VAL A 189 -2.44 -0.92 26.74
CA VAL A 189 -1.43 -1.27 27.75
C VAL A 189 -1.61 -2.69 28.24
N ASP A 190 -2.85 -3.14 28.47
CA ASP A 190 -3.17 -4.50 28.90
C ASP A 190 -2.77 -5.53 27.84
N GLU A 191 -3.04 -5.26 26.55
CA GLU A 191 -2.59 -6.12 25.44
C GLU A 191 -1.05 -6.18 25.33
N LEU A 192 -0.38 -5.05 25.58
CA LEU A 192 1.09 -5.00 25.58
C LEU A 192 1.69 -5.79 26.75
N ILE A 193 1.09 -5.68 27.94
CA ILE A 193 1.47 -6.44 29.13
C ILE A 193 1.21 -7.93 28.92
N GLU A 194 0.05 -8.29 28.36
CA GLU A 194 -0.35 -9.67 28.12
C GLU A 194 0.57 -10.36 27.10
N SER A 195 0.88 -9.70 25.97
CA SER A 195 1.85 -10.23 24.99
C SER A 195 3.26 -10.41 25.58
N THR A 196 3.67 -9.51 26.47
CA THR A 196 4.95 -9.60 27.18
C THR A 196 4.97 -10.76 28.16
N LEU A 197 3.88 -10.96 28.91
CA LEU A 197 3.74 -12.06 29.87
C LEU A 197 3.62 -13.42 29.18
N GLU A 198 2.94 -13.51 28.04
CA GLU A 198 2.89 -14.73 27.22
C GLU A 198 4.28 -15.11 26.69
N THR A 199 5.05 -14.13 26.23
CA THR A 199 6.42 -14.33 25.77
C THR A 199 7.32 -14.85 26.90
N GLN A 200 7.13 -14.35 28.13
CA GLN A 200 7.86 -14.84 29.31
C GLN A 200 7.43 -16.24 29.74
N LYS A 201 6.13 -16.58 29.65
CA LYS A 201 5.62 -17.92 29.95
C LYS A 201 6.18 -18.96 28.98
N ARG A 202 6.21 -18.65 27.67
CA ARG A 202 6.80 -19.55 26.65
C ARG A 202 8.28 -19.82 26.91
N ARG A 203 9.05 -18.80 27.27
CA ARG A 203 10.47 -18.96 27.66
C ARG A 203 10.67 -19.80 28.93
N LYS A 204 9.71 -19.79 29.86
CA LYS A 204 9.77 -20.62 31.07
C LYS A 204 9.31 -22.06 30.85
N SER A 205 8.50 -22.35 29.84
CA SER A 205 8.09 -23.72 29.49
C SER A 205 9.12 -24.47 28.63
N GLU A 206 10.12 -23.76 28.12
CA GLU A 206 11.23 -24.30 27.31
C GLU A 206 12.50 -24.61 28.13
N LEU A 207 12.46 -24.37 29.45
CA LEU A 207 13.49 -24.72 30.44
C LEU A 207 12.99 -25.86 31.32
#